data_AF-A0A661CYR0-F1
#
_entry.id   AF-A0A661CYR0-F1
#
_cell.length_a   1.000
_cell.length_b   1.000
_cell.length_c   1.000
_cell.angle_alpha   90.00
_cell.angle_beta   90.00
_cell.angle_gamma   90.00
#
_symmetry.space_group_name_H-M   'P 1'
#
loop_
_entity.id
_entity.type
_entity.pdbx_description
1 polymer ?
#
loop_
_entity_poly.entity_id
_entity_poly.type
_entity_poly.pdbx_seq_one_letter_code
_entity_poly.pdbx_strand_id
1 'polypeptide(L)' 'MDEQLNIFYAAAYLRMMQTRWAKAGYPIDKRPDILGTLYSTGLYNNDGTERQPNPNPKANEFGKKVLESTKLLCQS' A
#
# COMPACT_ATOMS: atom_id res chain seq x y z
N MET A 1 -6.07 13.31 -19.02
CA MET A 1 -6.13 13.07 -17.56
C MET A 1 -5.09 13.96 -16.92
N ASP A 2 -5.41 14.61 -15.82
CA ASP A 2 -4.48 15.45 -15.06
C ASP A 2 -3.59 14.58 -14.16
N GLU A 3 -2.27 14.64 -14.36
CA GLU A 3 -1.28 13.87 -13.60
C GLU A 3 -1.35 14.17 -12.10
N GLN A 4 -1.61 15.43 -11.73
CA GLN A 4 -1.71 15.84 -10.33
C GLN A 4 -2.89 15.17 -9.64
N LEU A 5 -4.01 15.08 -10.35
CA LEU A 5 -5.21 14.43 -9.83
C LEU A 5 -4.97 12.92 -9.62
N ASN A 6 -4.27 12.26 -10.54
CA ASN A 6 -3.93 10.84 -10.41
C ASN A 6 -3.00 10.60 -9.20
N ILE A 7 -1.99 11.45 -9.00
CA ILE A 7 -1.09 11.38 -7.84
C ILE A 7 -1.88 11.60 -6.55
N PHE A 8 -2.81 12.56 -6.54
CA PHE A 8 -3.64 12.84 -5.37
C PHE A 8 -4.52 11.65 -4.98
N TYR A 9 -5.19 11.01 -5.95
CA TYR A 9 -6.00 9.82 -5.68
C TYR A 9 -5.15 8.63 -5.21
N ALA A 10 -3.97 8.43 -5.80
CA ALA A 10 -3.05 7.39 -5.35
C ALA A 10 -2.61 7.62 -3.89
N ALA A 11 -2.23 8.85 -3.54
CA ALA A 11 -1.85 9.22 -2.17
C ALA A 11 -3.02 9.05 -1.17
N ALA A 12 -4.22 9.48 -1.55
CA ALA A 12 -5.42 9.31 -0.73
C ALA A 12 -5.71 7.83 -0.47
N TYR A 13 -5.56 6.98 -1.50
CA TYR A 13 -5.80 5.55 -1.37
C TYR A 13 -4.79 4.87 -0.43
N LEU A 14 -3.50 5.22 -0.55
CA LEU A 14 -2.47 4.77 0.38
C LEU A 14 -2.76 5.23 1.83
N ARG A 15 -3.24 6.46 2.01
CA ARG A 15 -3.60 6.98 3.33
C ARG A 15 -4.78 6.22 3.96
N MET A 16 -5.77 5.84 3.16
CA MET A 16 -6.88 4.99 3.61
C MET A 16 -6.38 3.65 4.11
N MET A 17 -5.48 2.99 3.37
CA MET A 17 -4.86 1.71 3.76
C MET A 17 -4.10 1.85 5.09
N GLN A 18 -3.22 2.85 5.20
CA GLN A 18 -2.45 3.11 6.42
C GLN A 18 -3.35 3.30 7.64
N THR A 19 -4.41 4.12 7.50
CA THR A 19 -5.35 4.41 8.58
C THR A 19 -6.09 3.16 9.03
N ARG A 20 -6.58 2.36 8.08
CA ARG A 20 -7.28 1.10 8.35
C ARG A 20 -6.39 0.12 9.12
N TRP A 21 -5.16 -0.07 8.66
CA TRP A 21 -4.20 -0.99 9.25
C TRP A 21 -3.71 -0.53 10.63
N ALA A 22 -3.47 0.77 10.82
CA ALA A 22 -3.14 1.34 12.12
C ALA A 22 -4.26 1.15 13.16
N LYS A 23 -5.54 1.33 12.76
CA LYS A 23 -6.70 1.07 13.63
C LYS A 23 -6.81 -0.39 14.07
N ALA A 24 -6.33 -1.32 13.26
CA ALA A 24 -6.29 -2.74 13.58
C ALA A 24 -5.06 -3.16 14.41
N GLY A 25 -4.18 -2.21 14.80
CA GLY A 25 -2.98 -2.49 15.58
C GLY A 25 -1.75 -2.87 14.75
N TYR A 26 -1.80 -2.74 13.43
CA TYR A 26 -0.72 -3.13 12.52
C TYR A 26 -0.28 -1.95 11.64
N PRO A 27 0.41 -0.94 12.19
CA PRO A 27 0.86 0.22 11.41
C PRO A 27 1.83 -0.21 10.28
N ILE A 28 1.56 0.26 9.06
CA ILE A 28 2.32 -0.07 7.83
C ILE A 28 2.87 1.18 7.13
N ASP A 29 2.89 2.33 7.80
CA ASP A 29 3.40 3.60 7.27
C ASP A 29 4.87 3.53 6.83
N LYS A 30 5.68 2.69 7.50
CA LYS A 30 7.08 2.43 7.16
C LYS A 30 7.29 1.15 6.34
N ARG A 31 6.23 0.58 5.75
CA ARG A 31 6.25 -0.67 5.00
C ARG A 31 5.86 -0.45 3.54
N PRO A 32 6.76 0.16 2.72
CA PRO A 32 6.47 0.43 1.31
C PRO A 32 6.22 -0.86 0.51
N ASP A 33 6.80 -1.99 0.95
CA ASP A 33 6.54 -3.32 0.39
C ASP A 33 5.08 -3.76 0.57
N ILE A 34 4.50 -3.50 1.73
CA ILE A 34 3.10 -3.84 2.03
C ILE A 34 2.15 -2.84 1.39
N LEU A 35 2.48 -1.55 1.41
CA LEU A 35 1.69 -0.52 0.74
C LEU A 35 1.60 -0.77 -0.77
N GLY A 36 2.72 -1.09 -1.42
CA GLY A 36 2.74 -1.47 -2.83
C GLY A 36 1.89 -2.71 -3.11
N THR A 37 2.00 -3.73 -2.25
CA THR A 37 1.17 -4.93 -2.35
C THR A 37 -0.32 -4.58 -2.33
N LEU A 38 -0.77 -3.83 -1.31
CA LEU A 38 -2.17 -3.43 -1.17
C LEU A 38 -2.66 -2.54 -2.32
N TYR A 39 -1.82 -1.64 -2.82
CA TYR A 39 -2.14 -0.82 -3.99
C TYR A 39 -2.45 -1.70 -5.20
N SER A 40 -1.63 -2.72 -5.46
CA SER A 40 -1.81 -3.64 -6.59
C SER A 40 -2.99 -4.62 -6.42
N THR A 41 -3.28 -5.06 -5.19
CA THR A 41 -4.32 -6.07 -4.92
C THR A 41 -5.69 -5.46 -4.62
N GLY A 42 -5.72 -4.17 -4.30
CA GLY A 42 -6.91 -3.49 -3.79
C GLY A 42 -7.27 -3.84 -2.34
N LEU A 43 -8.26 -3.13 -1.79
CA LEU A 43 -8.80 -3.35 -0.44
C LEU A 43 -9.81 -4.50 -0.36
N TYR A 44 -10.30 -5.00 -1.49
CA TYR A 44 -11.34 -6.02 -1.55
C TYR A 44 -10.82 -7.29 -2.25
N ASN A 45 -11.36 -8.43 -1.85
CA ASN A 45 -11.22 -9.70 -2.53
C ASN A 45 -12.15 -9.74 -3.76
N ASN A 46 -11.95 -10.71 -4.63
CA ASN A 46 -12.79 -10.90 -5.83
C ASN A 46 -14.25 -11.21 -5.50
N ASP A 47 -14.53 -11.72 -4.29
CA ASP A 47 -15.87 -11.99 -3.78
C ASP A 47 -16.53 -10.76 -3.12
N GLY A 48 -15.88 -9.59 -3.17
CA GLY A 48 -16.36 -8.35 -2.57
C GLY A 48 -16.12 -8.23 -1.06
N THR A 49 -15.56 -9.26 -0.42
CA THR A 49 -15.20 -9.17 1.00
C THR A 49 -13.98 -8.28 1.19
N GLU A 50 -13.93 -7.57 2.31
CA GLU A 50 -12.82 -6.67 2.58
C GLU A 50 -11.58 -7.43 3.06
N ARG A 51 -10.41 -7.07 2.53
CA ARG A 51 -9.12 -7.60 2.98
C ARG A 51 -8.83 -7.10 4.38
N GLN A 52 -8.80 -8.04 5.32
CA GLN A 52 -8.51 -7.73 6.71
C GLN A 52 -7.00 -7.52 6.92
N PRO A 53 -6.61 -6.56 7.78
CA PRO A 53 -5.23 -6.42 8.22
C PRO A 53 -4.68 -7.72 8.80
N ASN A 54 -3.45 -8.07 8.41
CA ASN A 54 -2.77 -9.28 8.86
C ASN A 54 -1.62 -8.88 9.80
N PRO A 55 -1.50 -9.49 11.01
CA PRO A 55 -0.37 -9.24 11.91
C PRO A 55 1.01 -9.48 11.31
N ASN A 56 1.13 -10.40 10.35
CA ASN A 56 2.39 -10.71 9.67
C ASN A 56 2.22 -10.67 8.15
N PRO A 57 2.09 -9.46 7.57
CA PRO A 57 1.81 -9.31 6.15
C PRO A 57 3.07 -9.63 5.33
N LYS A 58 2.86 -10.24 4.16
CA LYS A 58 3.92 -10.57 3.20
C LYS A 58 3.72 -9.79 1.91
N ALA A 59 4.80 -9.27 1.37
CA ALA A 59 4.77 -8.55 0.11
C ALA A 59 4.60 -9.51 -1.08
N ASN A 60 3.86 -9.07 -2.10
CA ASN A 60 3.88 -9.69 -3.42
C ASN A 60 5.04 -9.14 -4.27
N GLU A 61 5.19 -9.62 -5.50
CA GLU A 61 6.25 -9.18 -6.41
C GLU A 61 6.21 -7.67 -6.70
N PHE A 62 5.03 -7.09 -6.81
CA PHE A 62 4.89 -5.65 -7.00
C PHE A 62 5.37 -4.87 -5.77
N GLY A 63 4.99 -5.31 -4.56
CA GLY A 63 5.44 -4.74 -3.31
C GLY A 63 6.97 -4.78 -3.15
N LYS A 64 7.61 -5.90 -3.50
CA LYS A 64 9.08 -6.01 -3.49
C LYS A 64 9.74 -4.96 -4.37
N LYS A 65 9.23 -4.77 -5.60
CA LYS A 65 9.72 -3.74 -6.53
C LYS A 65 9.51 -2.32 -6.01
N VAL A 66 8.39 -2.05 -5.34
CA VAL A 66 8.15 -0.76 -4.69
C VAL A 66 9.21 -0.50 -3.61
N LEU A 67 9.50 -1.48 -2.75
CA LEU A 67 10.56 -1.34 -1.75
C LEU A 67 11.93 -1.07 -2.40
N GLU A 68 12.29 -1.80 -3.45
CA GLU A 68 13.53 -1.55 -4.21
C GLU A 68 13.57 -0.11 -4.77
N SER A 69 12.48 0.35 -5.37
CA SER A 69 12.36 1.72 -5.92
C SER A 69 12.53 2.78 -4.84
N THR A 70 11.94 2.58 -3.65
CA THR A 70 12.10 3.54 -2.55
C THR A 70 13.54 3.65 -2.06
N LYS A 71 14.30 2.55 -2.07
CA LYS A 71 15.72 2.58 -1.68
C LYS A 71 16.55 3.39 -2.67
N LEU A 72 16.25 3.28 -3.96
CA LEU A 72 16.93 4.07 -4.99
C LEU A 72 16.64 5.56 -4.83
N LEU A 73 15.39 5.93 -4.56
CA LEU A 73 14.98 7.34 -4.39
C LEU A 73 15.54 7.99 -3.12
N CYS A 74 15.81 7.22 -2.07
CA CYS A 74 16.42 7.75 -0.83
C CYS A 74 17.95 7.82 -0.89
N GLN A 75 18.58 7.32 -1.95
CA GLN A 75 20.03 7.37 -2.17
C GLN A 75 20.47 8.48 -3.13
N SER A 76 19.52 9.14 -3.79
CA SER A 76 19.69 10.30 -4.69
C SER A 76 19.36 11.61 -3.99
#